data_AF-A0A2V7WPU6-F1
#
_entry.id   AF-A0A2V7WPU6-F1
#
_cell.length_a   1.000
_cell.length_b   1.000
_cell.length_c   1.000
_cell.angle_alpha   90.00
_cell.angle_beta   90.00
_cell.angle_gamma   90.00
#
_symmetry.space_group_name_H-M   'P 1'
#
loop_
_entity.id
_entity.type
_entity.pdbx_description
1 polymer ?
#
loop_
_entity_poly.entity_id
_entity_poly.type
_entity_poly.pdbx_seq_one_letter_code
_entity_poly.pdbx_strand_id
1 'polypeptide(L)'
;MSGRRLSALTASAVLFLLFLLQNRPAEVLRRVRVLQATASRELALRRLAGSGAAFDRAYFVFLESARRLVPAGTPGVAISVEQPTTTALYLASYVFAPVPVLLSPRQVPPRWIAAVYGARQPVGWREIAAIPGGALYARP
;
A
#
# COMPACT_ATOMS: atom_id res chain seq x y z
N MET A 1 -36.87 -19.10 -3.47
CA MET A 1 -35.67 -18.48 -2.84
C MET A 1 -36.13 -17.52 -1.76
N SER A 2 -35.55 -17.56 -0.55
CA SER A 2 -35.89 -16.61 0.54
C SER A 2 -35.62 -15.16 0.12
N GLY A 3 -36.46 -14.21 0.54
CA GLY A 3 -36.28 -12.77 0.25
C GLY A 3 -34.88 -12.25 0.60
N ARG A 4 -34.27 -12.77 1.67
CA ARG A 4 -32.87 -12.44 2.04
C ARG A 4 -31.85 -12.83 0.97
N ARG A 5 -32.05 -13.98 0.29
CA ARG A 5 -31.17 -14.42 -0.80
C ARG A 5 -31.33 -13.54 -2.04
N LEU A 6 -32.55 -13.10 -2.32
CA LEU A 6 -32.83 -12.20 -3.43
C LEU A 6 -32.15 -10.84 -3.18
N SER A 7 -32.34 -10.26 -1.99
CA SER A 7 -31.68 -9.00 -1.60
C SER A 7 -30.16 -9.08 -1.65
N ALA A 8 -29.57 -10.19 -1.18
CA ALA A 8 -28.12 -10.39 -1.24
C ALA A 8 -27.61 -10.47 -2.69
N LEU A 9 -28.35 -11.13 -3.58
CA LEU A 9 -28.04 -11.19 -5.01
C LEU A 9 -28.14 -9.82 -5.66
N THR A 10 -29.21 -9.08 -5.41
CA THR A 10 -29.38 -7.72 -5.94
C THR A 10 -28.27 -6.80 -5.45
N ALA A 11 -27.95 -6.83 -4.16
CA ALA A 11 -26.87 -6.04 -3.59
C ALA A 11 -25.51 -6.41 -4.21
N SER A 12 -25.23 -7.70 -4.38
CA SER A 12 -24.00 -8.17 -5.02
C SER A 12 -23.91 -7.74 -6.48
N ALA A 13 -25.02 -7.82 -7.22
CA ALA A 13 -25.10 -7.38 -8.61
C ALA A 13 -24.88 -5.87 -8.73
N VAL A 14 -25.51 -5.06 -7.86
CA VAL A 14 -25.32 -3.60 -7.84
C VAL A 14 -23.86 -3.25 -7.50
N LEU A 15 -23.27 -3.87 -6.49
CA LEU A 15 -21.88 -3.65 -6.12
C LEU A 15 -20.92 -4.05 -7.25
N PHE A 16 -21.20 -5.18 -7.93
CA PHE A 16 -20.42 -5.61 -9.09
C PHE A 16 -20.52 -4.62 -10.25
N LEU A 17 -21.72 -4.09 -10.51
CA LEU A 17 -21.96 -3.13 -11.59
C LEU A 17 -21.28 -1.78 -11.30
N LEU A 18 -21.37 -1.30 -10.05
CA LEU A 18 -20.62 -0.12 -9.59
C LEU A 18 -19.11 -0.32 -9.71
N PHE A 19 -18.61 -1.50 -9.35
CA PHE A 19 -17.20 -1.85 -9.51
C PHE A 19 -16.76 -1.77 -10.99
N LEU A 20 -17.55 -2.32 -11.91
CA LEU A 20 -17.25 -2.25 -13.34
C LEU A 20 -17.29 -0.81 -13.88
N LEU A 21 -18.24 0.01 -13.44
CA LEU A 21 -18.37 1.40 -13.87
C LEU A 21 -17.25 2.30 -13.32
N GLN A 22 -16.75 2.02 -12.12
CA GLN A 22 -15.71 2.82 -11.47
C GLN A 22 -14.28 2.47 -11.91
N ASN A 23 -14.07 1.34 -12.59
CA ASN A 23 -12.74 0.86 -12.97
C ASN A 23 -12.58 0.79 -14.50
N ARG A 24 -11.41 1.18 -15.02
CA ARG A 24 -11.12 1.04 -16.45
C ARG A 24 -11.09 -0.44 -16.86
N PRO A 25 -11.51 -0.81 -18.08
CA PRO A 25 -11.52 -2.21 -18.53
C PRO A 25 -10.16 -2.93 -18.40
N ALA A 26 -9.07 -2.22 -18.69
CA ALA A 26 -7.71 -2.74 -18.54
C ALA A 26 -7.36 -3.07 -17.07
N GLU A 27 -7.88 -2.30 -16.12
CA GLU A 27 -7.65 -2.49 -14.70
C GLU A 27 -8.45 -3.68 -14.14
N VAL A 28 -9.68 -3.88 -14.63
CA VAL A 28 -10.50 -5.05 -14.32
C VAL A 28 -9.81 -6.33 -14.83
N LEU A 29 -9.35 -6.34 -16.09
CA LEU A 29 -8.61 -7.47 -16.66
C LEU A 29 -7.34 -7.79 -15.87
N ARG A 30 -6.59 -6.76 -15.44
CA ARG A 30 -5.42 -6.93 -14.58
C ARG A 30 -5.77 -7.59 -13.25
N ARG A 31 -6.84 -7.14 -12.59
CA ARG A 31 -7.32 -7.71 -11.30
C ARG A 31 -7.74 -9.17 -11.45
N VAL A 32 -8.45 -9.51 -12.53
CA VAL A 32 -8.85 -10.91 -12.83
C VAL A 32 -7.63 -11.81 -13.02
N ARG A 33 -6.62 -11.37 -13.79
CA ARG A 33 -5.37 -12.14 -13.99
C ARG A 33 -4.63 -12.39 -12.68
N VAL A 34 -4.58 -11.40 -11.77
CA VAL A 34 -3.96 -11.56 -10.45
C VAL A 34 -4.73 -12.56 -9.59
N LEU A 35 -6.07 -12.50 -9.58
CA LEU A 35 -6.89 -13.46 -8.86
C LEU A 35 -6.69 -14.88 -9.39
N GLN A 36 -6.67 -15.07 -10.71
CA GLN A 36 -6.39 -16.37 -11.34
C GLN A 36 -5.00 -16.90 -10.97
N ALA A 37 -3.96 -16.07 -11.03
CA ALA A 37 -2.59 -16.46 -10.75
C ALA A 37 -2.32 -16.79 -9.26
N THR A 38 -3.21 -16.37 -8.36
CA THR A 38 -3.04 -16.50 -6.90
C THR A 38 -4.04 -17.47 -6.28
N ALA A 39 -5.11 -17.83 -7.00
CA ALA A 39 -6.19 -18.70 -6.52
C ALA A 39 -5.75 -20.11 -6.11
N SER A 40 -4.58 -20.59 -6.52
CA SER A 40 -4.03 -21.91 -6.15
C SER A 40 -3.02 -21.88 -5.00
N ARG A 41 -2.60 -20.69 -4.53
CA ARG A 41 -1.57 -20.57 -3.47
C ARG A 41 -2.18 -20.80 -2.09
N GLU A 42 -1.40 -21.17 -1.08
CA GLU A 42 -1.88 -21.23 0.30
C GLU A 42 -2.32 -19.86 0.82
N LEU A 43 -3.22 -19.79 1.80
CA LEU A 43 -3.87 -18.54 2.25
C LEU A 43 -2.86 -17.45 2.70
N ALA A 44 -1.78 -17.84 3.38
CA ALA A 44 -0.71 -16.93 3.78
C ALA A 44 0.07 -16.38 2.57
N LEU A 45 0.34 -17.24 1.58
CA LEU A 45 0.96 -16.86 0.32
C LEU A 45 0.00 -16.07 -0.59
N ARG A 46 -1.32 -16.31 -0.53
CA ARG A 46 -2.37 -15.48 -1.18
C ARG A 46 -2.48 -14.11 -0.56
N ARG A 47 -2.34 -13.98 0.75
CA ARG A 47 -2.29 -12.67 1.41
C ARG A 47 -1.09 -11.86 0.91
N LEU A 48 0.06 -12.50 0.73
CA LEU A 48 1.26 -11.85 0.18
C LEU A 48 1.20 -11.66 -1.34
N ALA A 49 0.57 -12.57 -2.08
CA ALA A 49 0.57 -12.57 -3.55
C ALA A 49 -0.70 -11.97 -4.19
N GLY A 50 -1.77 -11.76 -3.42
CA GLY A 50 -3.07 -11.29 -3.90
C GLY A 50 -3.70 -10.17 -3.07
N SER A 51 -3.15 -9.82 -1.89
CA SER A 51 -3.63 -8.68 -1.09
C SER A 51 -2.51 -7.67 -0.81
N GLY A 52 -2.71 -6.41 -1.22
CA GLY A 52 -1.82 -5.28 -0.91
C GLY A 52 -0.49 -5.23 -1.66
N ALA A 53 0.31 -6.30 -1.66
CA ALA A 53 1.66 -6.31 -2.23
C ALA A 53 1.73 -6.63 -3.73
N ALA A 54 0.67 -7.21 -4.31
CA ALA A 54 0.62 -7.51 -5.74
C ALA A 54 0.24 -6.31 -6.63
N PHE A 55 -0.36 -5.27 -6.02
CA PHE A 55 -0.70 -4.04 -6.73
C PHE A 55 0.50 -3.10 -6.88
N ASP A 56 1.49 -3.22 -5.98
CA ASP A 56 2.78 -2.53 -6.12
C ASP A 56 3.91 -3.32 -5.41
N ARG A 57 4.51 -4.25 -6.16
CA ARG A 57 5.63 -5.07 -5.67
C ARG A 57 6.86 -4.21 -5.33
N ALA A 58 7.09 -3.14 -6.08
CA ALA A 58 8.22 -2.23 -5.84
C ALA A 58 8.01 -1.46 -4.53
N TYR A 59 6.78 -1.00 -4.26
CA TYR A 59 6.45 -0.36 -2.99
C TYR A 59 6.53 -1.32 -1.80
N PHE A 60 6.13 -2.58 -1.96
CA PHE A 60 6.33 -3.58 -0.91
C PHE A 60 7.81 -3.77 -0.59
N VAL A 61 8.67 -3.92 -1.61
CA VAL A 61 10.13 -4.04 -1.43
C VAL A 61 10.70 -2.80 -0.75
N PHE A 62 10.23 -1.61 -1.12
CA PHE A 62 10.58 -0.36 -0.47
C PHE A 62 10.23 -0.40 1.04
N LEU A 63 9.00 -0.76 1.41
CA LEU A 63 8.56 -0.77 2.81
C LEU A 63 9.29 -1.82 3.65
N GLU A 64 9.52 -3.01 3.12
CA GLU A 64 10.29 -4.06 3.82
C GLU A 64 11.75 -3.63 4.01
N SER A 65 12.36 -2.99 2.99
CA SER A 65 13.72 -2.44 3.08
C SER A 65 13.79 -1.32 4.11
N ALA A 66 12.83 -0.40 4.08
CA ALA A 66 12.70 0.66 5.06
C ALA A 66 12.58 0.09 6.48
N ARG A 67 11.74 -0.92 6.71
CA ARG A 67 11.55 -1.53 8.04
C ARG A 67 12.83 -2.08 8.63
N ARG A 68 13.68 -2.68 7.80
CA ARG A 68 14.96 -3.25 8.24
C ARG A 68 16.01 -2.20 8.57
N LEU A 69 15.88 -0.99 8.00
CA LEU A 69 16.86 0.09 8.13
C LEU A 69 16.40 1.22 9.06
N VAL A 70 15.13 1.23 9.46
CA VAL A 70 14.64 2.14 10.51
C VAL A 70 15.38 1.82 11.82
N PRO A 71 16.09 2.80 12.42
CA PRO A 71 16.76 2.60 13.70
C PRO A 71 15.79 2.17 14.80
N ALA A 72 16.26 1.29 15.69
CA ALA A 72 15.50 0.91 16.87
C ALA A 72 15.20 2.14 17.75
N GLY A 73 14.02 2.17 18.36
CA GLY A 73 13.57 3.30 19.19
C GLY A 73 13.05 4.51 18.40
N THR A 74 12.94 4.41 17.07
CA THR A 74 12.30 5.45 16.25
C THR A 74 10.85 5.66 16.71
N PRO A 75 10.44 6.90 17.05
CA PRO A 75 9.11 7.19 17.60
C PRO A 75 7.98 7.06 16.58
N GLY A 76 8.31 7.10 15.28
CA GLY A 76 7.37 6.89 14.19
C GLY A 76 8.00 7.14 12.82
N VAL A 77 7.30 6.69 11.78
CA VAL A 77 7.72 6.81 10.39
C VAL A 77 6.62 7.52 9.59
N ALA A 78 7.00 8.56 8.87
CA ALA A 78 6.16 9.19 7.86
C ALA A 78 6.50 8.64 6.49
N ILE A 79 5.55 8.02 5.80
CA ILE A 79 5.75 7.51 4.46
C ILE A 79 5.26 8.56 3.47
N SER A 80 6.19 9.18 2.73
CA SER A 80 5.88 10.09 1.64
C SER A 80 5.89 9.32 0.33
N VAL A 81 4.74 9.26 -0.33
CA VAL A 81 4.54 8.63 -1.64
C VAL A 81 3.85 9.64 -2.55
N GLU A 82 4.16 9.59 -3.85
CA GLU A 82 3.39 10.33 -4.83
C GLU A 82 1.91 9.88 -4.74
N GLN A 83 0.99 10.84 -4.64
CA GLN A 83 -0.43 10.51 -4.51
C GLN A 83 -0.87 9.73 -5.75
N PRO A 84 -1.41 8.52 -5.60
CA PRO A 84 -1.76 7.71 -6.74
C PRO A 84 -3.05 8.28 -7.31
N THR A 85 -3.13 8.35 -8.64
CA THR A 85 -4.36 8.72 -9.37
C THR A 85 -5.41 7.60 -9.36
N THR A 86 -5.15 6.49 -8.66
CA THR A 86 -6.02 5.30 -8.59
C THR A 86 -6.31 4.93 -7.13
N THR A 87 -7.57 4.57 -6.86
CA THR A 87 -8.21 4.53 -5.53
C THR A 87 -7.73 3.40 -4.59
N ALA A 88 -6.73 2.59 -4.97
CA ALA A 88 -6.39 1.39 -4.22
C ALA A 88 -4.89 1.12 -4.19
N LEU A 89 -4.14 1.90 -3.42
CA LEU A 89 -2.74 1.58 -3.06
C LEU A 89 -2.48 1.99 -1.60
N TYR A 90 -1.51 1.35 -0.96
CA TYR A 90 -1.04 1.56 0.43
C TYR A 90 -1.60 0.67 1.55
N LEU A 91 -2.19 -0.48 1.20
CA LEU A 91 -2.41 -1.56 2.18
C LEU A 91 -1.08 -1.99 2.83
N ALA A 92 0.05 -1.95 2.12
CA ALA A 92 1.33 -2.48 2.61
C ALA A 92 1.92 -1.72 3.84
N SER A 93 1.34 -0.61 4.26
CA SER A 93 1.74 0.13 5.48
C SER A 93 1.64 -0.71 6.77
N TYR A 94 0.85 -1.79 6.80
CA TYR A 94 0.79 -2.72 7.94
C TYR A 94 2.13 -3.39 8.27
N VAL A 95 3.10 -3.38 7.35
CA VAL A 95 4.45 -3.93 7.56
C VAL A 95 5.14 -3.24 8.75
N PHE A 96 4.74 -2.01 9.07
CA PHE A 96 5.25 -1.23 10.19
C PHE A 96 4.36 -1.24 11.44
N ALA A 97 3.37 -2.13 11.57
CA ALA A 97 2.39 -2.11 12.67
C ALA A 97 2.91 -1.81 14.11
N PRO A 98 4.12 -2.23 14.55
CA PRO A 98 4.64 -1.84 15.88
C PRO A 98 5.20 -0.41 15.97
N VAL A 99 5.39 0.28 14.85
CA VAL A 99 5.88 1.66 14.74
C VAL A 99 4.75 2.55 14.22
N PRO A 100 4.45 3.69 14.84
CA PRO A 100 3.45 4.61 14.32
C PRO A 100 3.74 5.03 12.88
N VAL A 101 2.73 5.00 11.99
CA VAL A 101 2.86 5.33 10.57
C VAL A 101 1.95 6.50 10.20
N LEU A 102 2.50 7.49 9.51
CA LEU A 102 1.73 8.55 8.84
C LEU A 102 1.89 8.43 7.32
N LEU A 103 0.79 8.32 6.58
CA LEU A 103 0.80 8.19 5.12
C LEU A 103 0.63 9.55 4.44
N SER A 104 1.52 9.83 3.50
CA SER A 104 1.65 11.09 2.74
C SER A 104 1.32 12.35 3.56
N PRO A 105 1.97 12.54 4.73
CA PRO A 105 1.64 13.67 5.58
C PRO A 105 2.15 14.97 4.95
N ARG A 106 1.42 16.07 5.17
CA ARG A 106 1.88 17.42 4.80
C ARG A 106 3.12 17.85 5.61
N GLN A 107 3.24 17.34 6.83
CA GLN A 107 4.35 17.62 7.74
C GLN A 107 4.74 16.36 8.51
N VAL A 108 6.04 16.09 8.59
CA VAL A 108 6.58 14.98 9.38
C VAL A 108 6.82 15.46 10.82
N PRO A 109 6.34 14.74 11.85
CA PRO A 109 6.56 15.13 13.23
C PRO A 109 8.06 15.21 13.60
N PRO A 110 8.44 16.04 14.58
CA PRO A 110 9.82 16.09 15.04
C PRO A 110 10.30 14.72 15.53
N ARG A 111 11.56 14.39 15.25
CA ARG A 111 12.22 13.11 15.62
C ARG A 111 11.66 11.86 14.91
N TRP A 112 10.69 12.02 14.01
CA TRP A 112 10.23 10.94 13.15
C TRP A 112 11.09 10.86 11.89
N ILE A 113 11.15 9.67 11.30
CA ILE A 113 11.87 9.42 10.05
C ILE A 113 10.90 9.53 8.88
N ALA A 114 11.34 10.13 7.78
CA ALA A 114 10.60 10.16 6.54
C ALA A 114 11.09 9.04 5.62
N ALA A 115 10.22 8.10 5.26
CA ALA A 115 10.43 7.11 4.22
C ALA A 115 9.81 7.63 2.92
N VAL A 116 10.61 7.96 1.91
CA VAL A 116 10.15 8.63 0.68
C VAL A 116 10.27 7.68 -0.50
N TYR A 117 9.16 7.36 -1.16
CA TYR A 117 9.09 6.46 -2.32
C TYR A 117 8.53 7.17 -3.54
N GLY A 118 9.34 7.33 -4.58
CA GLY A 118 8.98 8.04 -5.83
C GLY A 118 8.61 9.52 -5.68
N ALA A 119 8.40 10.02 -4.46
CA ALA A 119 8.07 11.40 -4.16
C ALA A 119 9.31 12.29 -4.08
N ARG A 120 9.08 13.60 -4.08
CA ARG A 120 10.15 14.60 -3.97
C ARG A 120 10.86 14.50 -2.62
N GLN A 121 12.19 14.55 -2.65
CA GLN A 121 13.02 14.59 -1.45
C GLN A 121 12.64 15.78 -0.55
N PRO A 122 12.51 15.57 0.77
CA PRO A 122 12.33 16.65 1.74
C PRO A 122 13.56 17.58 1.78
N VAL A 123 13.35 18.87 1.52
CA VAL A 123 14.44 19.87 1.49
C VAL A 123 15.05 20.03 2.88
N GLY A 124 16.38 20.00 2.97
CA GLY A 124 17.12 20.21 4.22
C GLY A 124 17.13 19.01 5.17
N TRP A 125 16.61 17.85 4.75
CA TRP A 125 16.69 16.62 5.54
C TRP A 125 17.92 15.81 5.13
N ARG A 126 18.54 15.15 6.11
CA ARG A 126 19.68 14.27 5.88
C ARG A 126 19.19 12.89 5.46
N GLU A 127 19.71 12.38 4.35
CA GLU A 127 19.55 10.98 4.00
C GLU A 127 20.30 10.10 5.01
N ILE A 128 19.59 9.12 5.58
CA ILE A 128 20.18 8.17 6.53
C ILE A 128 20.37 6.78 5.92
N ALA A 129 19.59 6.43 4.89
CA ALA A 129 19.75 5.20 4.13
C ALA A 129 19.06 5.26 2.78
N ALA A 130 19.73 4.79 1.73
CA ALA A 130 19.12 4.50 0.43
C ALA A 130 18.38 3.17 0.46
N ILE A 131 17.22 3.10 -0.19
CA ILE A 131 16.41 1.86 -0.34
C ILE A 131 15.86 1.75 -1.76
N PRO A 132 15.53 0.55 -2.24
CA PRO A 132 14.95 0.40 -3.59
C PRO A 132 13.71 1.29 -3.79
N GLY A 133 13.75 2.15 -4.81
CA GLY A 133 12.66 3.08 -5.14
C GLY A 133 12.57 4.34 -4.27
N GLY A 134 13.50 4.55 -3.33
CA GLY A 134 13.40 5.67 -2.39
C GLY A 134 14.56 5.81 -1.40
N ALA A 135 14.30 6.49 -0.29
CA ALA A 135 15.28 6.67 0.78
C ALA A 135 14.60 6.95 2.13
N LEU A 136 15.33 6.73 3.20
CA LEU A 136 15.02 7.17 4.54
C LEU A 136 15.73 8.49 4.83
N TYR A 137 15.00 9.44 5.42
CA TYR A 137 15.50 10.75 5.79
C TYR A 137 15.22 11.04 7.25
N ALA A 138 16.19 11.66 7.92
CA ALA A 138 16.01 12.24 9.24
C ALA A 138 16.17 13.76 9.17
N ARG A 139 15.38 14.45 9.97
CA ARG A 139 15.63 15.87 10.22
C ARG A 139 16.92 16.00 11.04
N PRO A 140 17.83 16.92 10.69
CA PRO A 140 18.99 17.22 11.52
C PRO A 140 18.59 17.66 12.94
#